data_AF-A0A260LYQ7-F1
#
_entry.id   AF-A0A260LYQ7-F1
#
_cell.length_a   1.000
_cell.length_b   1.000
_cell.length_c   1.000
_cell.angle_alpha   90.00
_cell.angle_beta   90.00
_cell.angle_gamma   90.00
#
_symmetry.space_group_name_H-M   'P 1'
#
loop_
_entity.id
_entity.type
_entity.pdbx_description
1 polymer ?
#
loop_
_entity_poly.entity_id
_entity_poly.type
_entity_poly.pdbx_seq_one_letter_code
_entity_poly.pdbx_strand_id
1 'polypeptide(L)'
;MTDADKAPALPLDDTPDEDDPFELDGFWSYVHKDDDAEGGRIAGLCRKVMAEYELRTGTALNLFLDRDSLDWGDKWRQAIDGALNETTFFIAVVTPKFLKSKECRKELNLFANNAKARGIPELLLPIQYVATPGLELGAKDEVARAIAQAQYLDFSDLRLLEESGPEYRAMISKIVDRLLKIAKSVASKPEIPSIADDGPPDEDDDQGGVSKDPDDHVGPQPSGQHNDPDFDLDDDDAPGLLEYIAETETLMPAWQQTLEELSKRMNEITAITDEHSPTMKIAAAKGAKAQIVAAANYANSLMPAAQAFEDTGNLYANQAVGMNTTILPILAQLSHQSYEKREENSANTFMNSVVEIARNGRRSAVSVEDFQKTVRNVSSMSRAIRKPLKMIIRGSQSFLDGQQLYDDWERRIQKIMQDDPPNSFEAEQSDFTLQ
;
A
#
# COMPACT_ATOMS: atom_id res chain seq x y z
N MET A 1 -33.36 37.03 -44.29
CA MET A 1 -32.14 37.61 -43.69
C MET A 1 -32.38 37.68 -42.19
N THR A 2 -32.05 36.56 -41.52
CA THR A 2 -30.98 36.40 -40.50
C THR A 2 -31.57 36.64 -39.11
N ASP A 3 -32.00 35.61 -38.37
CA ASP A 3 -31.20 34.59 -37.65
C ASP A 3 -29.99 35.13 -36.88
N ALA A 4 -30.01 34.88 -35.56
CA ALA A 4 -28.98 35.00 -34.51
C ALA A 4 -29.53 35.79 -33.30
N ASP A 5 -29.47 35.36 -32.04
CA ASP A 5 -29.16 34.08 -31.42
C ASP A 5 -29.50 34.32 -29.94
N LYS A 6 -30.57 33.70 -29.41
CA LYS A 6 -30.92 33.77 -27.99
C LYS A 6 -30.78 32.38 -27.42
N ALA A 7 -29.54 32.00 -27.12
CA ALA A 7 -29.22 30.75 -26.48
C ALA A 7 -29.96 30.63 -25.13
N PRO A 8 -30.56 29.49 -24.80
CA PRO A 8 -31.12 29.25 -23.47
C PRO A 8 -29.97 29.05 -22.48
N ALA A 9 -30.07 29.71 -21.33
CA ALA A 9 -29.16 29.47 -20.20
C ALA A 9 -29.35 28.02 -19.71
N LEU A 10 -28.31 27.20 -19.90
CA LEU A 10 -28.22 25.90 -19.24
C LEU A 10 -28.04 26.12 -17.73
N PRO A 11 -28.69 25.32 -16.87
CA PRO A 11 -28.35 25.32 -15.45
C PRO A 11 -26.94 24.76 -15.29
N LEU A 12 -26.09 25.48 -14.54
CA LEU A 12 -24.85 24.93 -13.99
C LEU A 12 -25.27 23.92 -12.91
N ASP A 13 -25.36 22.67 -13.31
CA ASP A 13 -25.37 21.54 -12.39
C ASP A 13 -23.95 21.42 -11.85
N ASP A 14 -23.76 21.80 -10.58
CA ASP A 14 -22.48 21.78 -9.87
C ASP A 14 -22.41 20.50 -9.01
N THR A 15 -22.85 19.39 -9.60
CA THR A 15 -22.52 18.06 -9.11
C THR A 15 -21.11 17.74 -9.59
N PRO A 16 -20.20 17.25 -8.72
CA PRO A 16 -18.91 16.74 -9.20
C PRO A 16 -19.21 15.67 -10.23
N ASP A 17 -18.65 15.80 -11.43
CA ASP A 17 -18.66 14.73 -12.42
C ASP A 17 -18.06 13.49 -11.76
N GLU A 18 -18.88 12.44 -11.56
CA GLU A 18 -18.51 11.21 -10.84
C GLU A 18 -17.58 10.28 -11.65
N ASP A 19 -16.97 10.75 -12.74
CA ASP A 19 -16.03 9.97 -13.57
C ASP A 19 -15.00 10.91 -14.22
N ASP A 20 -13.98 11.38 -13.47
CA ASP A 20 -12.75 11.93 -14.07
C ASP A 20 -11.73 10.78 -14.23
N PRO A 21 -11.47 10.30 -15.46
CA PRO A 21 -10.62 9.14 -15.66
C PRO A 21 -9.15 9.55 -15.56
N PHE A 22 -8.46 8.97 -14.56
CA PHE A 22 -7.01 9.04 -14.27
C PHE A 22 -6.52 10.25 -13.46
N GLU A 23 -7.01 10.41 -12.23
CA GLU A 23 -6.25 11.16 -11.23
C GLU A 23 -4.93 10.42 -10.93
N LEU A 24 -3.80 11.11 -11.06
CA LEU A 24 -2.49 10.55 -10.76
C LEU A 24 -2.11 10.97 -9.34
N ASP A 25 -1.97 9.99 -8.46
CA ASP A 25 -1.65 10.23 -7.07
C ASP A 25 -0.16 10.03 -6.79
N GLY A 26 0.36 10.70 -5.77
CA GLY A 26 1.71 10.44 -5.31
C GLY A 26 2.06 11.07 -3.98
N PHE A 27 3.18 10.64 -3.42
CA PHE A 27 3.69 11.11 -2.15
C PHE A 27 4.93 11.97 -2.36
N TRP A 28 5.01 13.07 -1.63
CA TRP A 28 6.19 13.92 -1.58
C TRP A 28 6.80 13.84 -0.18
N SER A 29 7.80 12.97 -0.02
CA SER A 29 8.47 12.70 1.27
C SER A 29 9.72 13.56 1.40
N TYR A 30 9.80 14.33 2.48
CA TYR A 30 10.90 15.28 2.73
C TYR A 30 11.05 15.58 4.23
N VAL A 31 12.22 16.07 4.62
CA VAL A 31 12.44 16.50 6.01
C VAL A 31 11.96 17.93 6.20
N HIS A 32 10.96 18.12 7.06
CA HIS A 32 10.38 19.43 7.37
C HIS A 32 11.44 20.46 7.81
N LYS A 33 12.38 20.04 8.67
CA LYS A 33 13.49 20.90 9.14
C LYS A 33 14.46 21.32 8.03
N ASP A 34 14.44 20.65 6.88
CA ASP A 34 15.21 21.09 5.71
C ASP A 34 14.40 22.07 4.87
N ASP A 35 13.08 21.88 4.73
CA ASP A 35 12.21 22.84 4.06
C ASP A 35 12.15 24.17 4.81
N ASP A 36 12.05 24.15 6.14
CA ASP A 36 12.14 25.34 6.99
C ASP A 36 13.46 26.09 6.78
N ALA A 37 14.57 25.35 6.67
CA ALA A 37 15.90 25.92 6.47
C ALA A 37 16.08 26.53 5.07
N GLU A 38 15.36 26.02 4.08
CA GLU A 38 15.32 26.53 2.71
C GLU A 38 14.18 27.53 2.48
N GLY A 39 13.43 27.91 3.51
CA GLY A 39 12.36 28.90 3.41
C GLY A 39 11.11 28.40 2.65
N GLY A 40 10.79 27.11 2.75
CA GLY A 40 9.62 26.50 2.12
C GLY A 40 9.82 26.09 0.66
N ARG A 41 11.06 26.09 0.17
CA ARG A 41 11.38 25.83 -1.26
C ARG A 41 11.27 24.36 -1.65
N ILE A 42 11.39 23.42 -0.72
CA ILE A 42 11.19 21.99 -1.00
C ILE A 42 9.70 21.73 -1.23
N ALA A 43 8.82 22.23 -0.35
CA ALA A 43 7.38 22.17 -0.55
C ALA A 43 6.95 23.03 -1.76
N GLY A 44 7.65 24.14 -2.02
CA GLY A 44 7.48 24.97 -3.21
C GLY A 44 7.79 24.23 -4.51
N LEU A 45 8.83 23.40 -4.52
CA LEU A 45 9.17 22.55 -5.67
C LEU A 45 8.03 21.57 -5.99
N CYS A 46 7.47 20.91 -4.97
CA CYS A 46 6.31 20.02 -5.13
C CYS A 46 5.16 20.70 -5.89
N ARG A 47 4.76 21.90 -5.43
CA ARG A 47 3.67 22.67 -6.06
C ARG A 47 3.96 23.04 -7.51
N LYS A 48 5.22 23.35 -7.84
CA LYS A 48 5.62 23.65 -9.22
C LYS A 48 5.60 22.41 -10.11
N VAL A 49 5.97 21.25 -9.58
CA VAL A 49 5.88 19.97 -10.31
C VAL A 49 4.41 19.63 -10.60
N MET A 50 3.51 19.77 -9.61
CA MET A 50 2.07 19.57 -9.81
C MET A 50 1.52 20.51 -10.88
N ALA A 51 1.82 21.81 -10.79
CA ALA A 51 1.34 22.80 -11.74
C ALA A 51 1.90 22.60 -13.16
N GLU A 52 3.16 22.19 -13.30
CA GLU A 52 3.76 21.87 -14.60
C GLU A 52 3.16 20.59 -15.19
N TYR A 53 2.86 19.59 -14.37
CA TYR A 53 2.17 18.38 -14.81
C TYR A 53 0.77 18.73 -15.37
N GLU A 54 -0.04 19.41 -14.57
CA GLU A 54 -1.40 19.84 -14.94
C GLU A 54 -1.39 20.72 -16.19
N LEU A 55 -0.43 21.64 -16.31
CA LEU A 55 -0.23 22.47 -17.51
C LEU A 55 0.00 21.64 -18.78
N ARG A 56 0.66 20.49 -18.67
CA ARG A 56 1.05 19.65 -19.81
C ARG A 56 0.03 18.57 -20.17
N THR A 57 -0.74 18.10 -19.19
CA THR A 57 -1.68 16.99 -19.37
C THR A 57 -3.14 17.42 -19.37
N GLY A 58 -3.46 18.55 -18.71
CA GLY A 58 -4.84 18.93 -18.40
C GLY A 58 -5.45 18.16 -17.23
N THR A 59 -4.70 17.26 -16.58
CA THR A 59 -5.17 16.40 -15.50
C THR A 59 -4.43 16.73 -14.20
N ALA A 60 -5.15 16.71 -13.08
CA ALA A 60 -4.57 16.98 -11.77
C ALA A 60 -3.58 15.87 -11.36
N LEU A 61 -2.41 16.29 -10.85
CA LEU A 61 -1.48 15.42 -10.13
C LEU A 61 -1.57 15.77 -8.66
N ASN A 62 -2.10 14.84 -7.86
CA ASN A 62 -2.28 15.02 -6.43
C ASN A 62 -1.07 14.49 -5.66
N LEU A 63 -0.14 15.39 -5.33
CA LEU A 63 1.00 15.04 -4.47
C LEU A 63 0.70 15.39 -3.01
N PHE A 64 0.59 14.36 -2.18
CA PHE A 64 0.47 14.51 -0.74
C PHE A 64 1.83 14.93 -0.16
N LEU A 65 1.93 16.20 0.25
CA LEU A 65 3.07 16.66 1.03
C LEU A 65 2.96 16.08 2.44
N ASP A 66 4.04 15.44 2.89
CA ASP A 66 4.25 15.06 4.28
C ASP A 66 4.20 16.33 5.16
N ARG A 67 3.00 16.77 5.52
CA ARG A 67 2.72 17.80 6.55
C ARG A 67 2.10 17.18 7.80
N ASP A 68 1.79 15.88 7.71
CA ASP A 68 0.96 15.14 8.65
C ASP A 68 1.43 13.67 8.60
N SER A 69 2.58 13.41 9.23
CA SER A 69 3.24 12.09 9.36
C SER A 69 2.39 10.98 10.00
N LEU A 70 1.10 11.24 10.24
CA LEU A 70 0.10 10.34 10.82
C LEU A 70 -0.97 9.91 9.80
N ASP A 71 -1.01 10.50 8.60
CA ASP A 71 -1.99 10.17 7.55
C ASP A 71 -1.34 9.40 6.36
N TRP A 72 -0.01 9.29 6.32
CA TRP A 72 0.77 8.69 5.21
C TRP A 72 0.59 7.17 5.08
N GLY A 73 0.78 6.42 6.18
CA GLY A 73 0.66 4.96 6.16
C GLY A 73 -0.75 4.50 5.82
N ASP A 74 -1.74 5.28 6.23
CA ASP A 74 -3.16 4.92 6.11
C ASP A 74 -3.73 5.26 4.73
N LYS A 75 -3.34 6.40 4.14
CA LYS A 75 -3.72 6.73 2.74
C LYS A 75 -3.01 5.86 1.70
N TRP A 76 -1.76 5.51 1.94
CA TRP A 76 -0.99 4.63 1.05
C TRP A 76 -1.58 3.21 0.97
N ARG A 77 -1.99 2.64 2.10
CA ARG A 77 -2.64 1.32 2.12
C ARG A 77 -4.02 1.37 1.43
N GLN A 78 -4.76 2.46 1.61
CA GLN A 78 -6.01 2.69 0.87
C GLN A 78 -5.82 2.90 -0.64
N ALA A 79 -4.77 3.60 -1.08
CA ALA A 79 -4.44 3.73 -2.51
C ALA A 79 -3.99 2.40 -3.14
N ILE A 80 -3.34 1.54 -2.34
CA ILE A 80 -3.01 0.16 -2.73
C ILE A 80 -4.27 -0.70 -2.87
N ASP A 81 -5.25 -0.53 -1.99
CA ASP A 81 -6.46 -1.36 -1.94
C ASP A 81 -7.58 -0.86 -2.86
N GLY A 82 -7.60 0.44 -3.16
CA GLY A 82 -8.71 1.12 -3.84
C GLY A 82 -8.57 1.22 -5.36
N ALA A 83 -7.37 1.12 -5.92
CA ALA A 83 -7.16 1.42 -7.33
C ALA A 83 -6.51 0.28 -8.08
N LEU A 84 -7.37 -0.49 -8.74
CA LEU A 84 -6.98 -1.32 -9.87
C LEU A 84 -6.54 -0.52 -11.10
N ASN A 85 -6.56 0.82 -11.06
CA ASN A 85 -6.31 1.68 -12.23
C ASN A 85 -5.30 2.84 -12.02
N GLU A 86 -4.76 3.08 -10.82
CA GLU A 86 -4.01 4.34 -10.53
C GLU A 86 -2.52 4.12 -10.27
N THR A 87 -1.69 4.88 -10.99
CA THR A 87 -0.23 4.88 -10.83
C THR A 87 0.15 5.79 -9.66
N THR A 88 0.37 5.22 -8.48
CA THR A 88 0.81 6.02 -7.31
C THR A 88 2.33 6.19 -7.24
N PHE A 89 2.83 7.43 -7.26
CA PHE A 89 4.26 7.76 -7.21
C PHE A 89 4.78 7.96 -5.78
N PHE A 90 6.08 7.73 -5.56
CA PHE A 90 6.78 8.19 -4.36
C PHE A 90 7.99 9.03 -4.72
N ILE A 91 7.91 10.32 -4.42
CA ILE A 91 8.96 11.30 -4.69
C ILE A 91 9.70 11.59 -3.38
N ALA A 92 10.95 11.12 -3.29
CA ALA A 92 11.79 11.30 -2.12
C ALA A 92 12.73 12.49 -2.30
N VAL A 93 12.57 13.55 -1.50
CA VAL A 93 13.52 14.68 -1.51
C VAL A 93 14.67 14.39 -0.56
N VAL A 94 15.78 13.91 -1.14
CA VAL A 94 16.90 13.34 -0.42
C VAL A 94 17.87 14.42 0.04
N THR A 95 18.12 14.43 1.35
CA THR A 95 19.14 15.22 2.04
C THR A 95 19.91 14.32 3.03
N PRO A 96 21.02 14.78 3.63
CA PRO A 96 21.65 14.03 4.72
C PRO A 96 20.76 13.82 5.95
N LYS A 97 19.78 14.71 6.22
CA LYS A 97 18.82 14.49 7.30
C LYS A 97 17.76 13.46 6.90
N PHE A 98 17.37 13.41 5.62
CA PHE A 98 16.45 12.38 5.11
C PHE A 98 17.01 10.98 5.41
N LEU A 99 18.27 10.72 5.05
CA LEU A 99 18.92 9.44 5.33
C LEU A 99 19.10 9.14 6.82
N LYS A 100 18.99 10.12 7.72
CA LYS A 100 19.04 9.92 9.17
C LYS A 100 17.65 9.84 9.82
N SER A 101 16.60 10.22 9.09
CA SER A 101 15.24 10.27 9.59
C SER A 101 14.66 8.87 9.63
N LYS A 102 14.33 8.36 10.83
CA LYS A 102 13.75 7.02 10.97
C LYS A 102 12.43 6.88 10.20
N GLU A 103 11.59 7.92 10.22
CA GLU A 103 10.32 7.92 9.51
C GLU A 103 10.54 7.89 8.00
N CYS A 104 11.24 8.87 7.41
CA CYS A 104 11.48 8.90 5.96
C CYS A 104 12.14 7.62 5.43
N ARG A 105 13.06 7.02 6.21
CA ARG A 105 13.69 5.73 5.87
C ARG A 105 12.68 4.59 5.84
N LYS A 106 11.84 4.50 6.87
CA LYS A 106 10.79 3.49 6.97
C LYS A 106 9.80 3.63 5.82
N GLU A 107 9.42 4.86 5.49
CA GLU A 107 8.51 5.16 4.38
C GLU A 107 9.06 4.71 3.03
N LEU A 108 10.29 5.12 2.73
CA LEU A 108 10.95 4.77 1.48
C LEU A 108 11.16 3.26 1.37
N ASN A 109 11.62 2.59 2.43
CA ASN A 109 11.80 1.14 2.42
C ASN A 109 10.49 0.40 2.16
N LEU A 110 9.41 0.82 2.82
CA LEU A 110 8.09 0.23 2.58
C LEU A 110 7.68 0.38 1.10
N PHE A 111 7.84 1.58 0.55
CA PHE A 111 7.50 1.83 -0.85
C PHE A 111 8.38 1.04 -1.82
N ALA A 112 9.70 1.09 -1.65
CA ALA A 112 10.66 0.45 -2.53
C ALA A 112 10.48 -1.07 -2.58
N ASN A 113 10.25 -1.71 -1.42
CA ASN A 113 10.00 -3.14 -1.35
C ASN A 113 8.70 -3.53 -2.08
N ASN A 114 7.63 -2.75 -1.92
CA ASN A 114 6.36 -2.99 -2.60
C ASN A 114 6.46 -2.78 -4.12
N ALA A 115 7.09 -1.69 -4.55
CA ALA A 115 7.29 -1.38 -5.96
C ALA A 115 8.15 -2.47 -6.64
N LYS A 116 9.18 -2.97 -5.95
CA LYS A 116 10.00 -4.10 -6.40
C LYS A 116 9.20 -5.39 -6.49
N ALA A 117 8.41 -5.73 -5.47
CA ALA A 117 7.56 -6.93 -5.47
C ALA A 117 6.51 -6.93 -6.61
N ARG A 118 6.09 -5.75 -7.07
CA ARG A 118 5.17 -5.56 -8.20
C ARG A 118 5.88 -5.46 -9.57
N GLY A 119 7.21 -5.56 -9.62
CA GLY A 119 7.95 -5.42 -10.88
C GLY A 119 7.89 -4.01 -11.50
N ILE A 120 7.60 -3.00 -10.69
CA ILE A 120 7.50 -1.58 -11.08
C ILE A 120 8.33 -0.67 -10.16
N PRO A 121 9.64 -0.95 -9.96
CA PRO A 121 10.49 -0.13 -9.10
C PRO A 121 10.61 1.34 -9.57
N GLU A 122 10.24 1.63 -10.82
CA GLU A 122 10.31 2.97 -11.41
C GLU A 122 9.34 3.98 -10.78
N LEU A 123 8.35 3.54 -9.99
CA LEU A 123 7.47 4.43 -9.25
C LEU A 123 8.19 5.22 -8.13
N LEU A 124 9.39 4.79 -7.75
CA LEU A 124 10.25 5.52 -6.82
C LEU A 124 11.04 6.58 -7.58
N LEU A 125 10.87 7.84 -7.20
CA LEU A 125 11.47 9.01 -7.83
C LEU A 125 12.28 9.83 -6.81
N PRO A 126 13.55 9.47 -6.56
CA PRO A 126 14.37 10.25 -5.66
C PRO A 126 14.90 11.52 -6.34
N ILE A 127 14.89 12.62 -5.61
CA ILE A 127 15.49 13.91 -5.97
C ILE A 127 16.58 14.20 -4.95
N GLN A 128 17.85 14.15 -5.36
CA GLN A 128 18.96 14.56 -4.50
C GLN A 128 18.96 16.08 -4.38
N TYR A 129 18.42 16.58 -3.28
CA TYR A 129 18.28 18.01 -3.04
C TYR A 129 19.57 18.65 -2.55
N VAL A 130 20.36 17.92 -1.75
CA VAL A 130 21.72 18.34 -1.35
C VAL A 130 22.67 17.20 -1.68
N ALA A 131 23.87 17.52 -2.15
CA ALA A 131 24.94 16.54 -2.34
C ALA A 131 25.10 15.70 -1.07
N THR A 132 24.75 14.43 -1.17
CA THR A 132 24.64 13.50 -0.04
C THR A 132 25.60 12.35 -0.31
N PRO A 133 26.74 12.26 0.41
CA PRO A 133 27.68 11.17 0.27
C PRO A 133 27.02 9.83 0.60
N GLY A 134 27.40 8.76 -0.11
CA GLY A 134 26.88 7.42 0.16
C GLY A 134 25.68 7.01 -0.70
N LEU A 135 25.25 7.83 -1.66
CA LEU A 135 24.19 7.48 -2.63
C LEU A 135 24.77 6.74 -3.85
N GLU A 136 25.29 5.54 -3.61
CA GLU A 136 25.84 4.66 -4.65
C GLU A 136 25.21 3.27 -4.60
N LEU A 137 25.26 2.53 -5.72
CA LEU A 137 24.68 1.18 -5.82
C LEU A 137 25.29 0.19 -4.83
N GLY A 138 26.54 0.41 -4.42
CA GLY A 138 27.26 -0.39 -3.43
C GLY A 138 27.10 0.09 -1.98
N ALA A 139 26.17 1.02 -1.71
CA ALA A 139 25.97 1.55 -0.37
C ALA A 139 25.53 0.44 0.60
N LYS A 140 26.17 0.40 1.78
CA LYS A 140 25.75 -0.49 2.88
C LYS A 140 24.36 -0.14 3.39
N ASP A 141 24.03 1.16 3.35
CA ASP A 141 22.73 1.67 3.74
C ASP A 141 21.68 1.30 2.69
N GLU A 142 20.67 0.52 3.09
CA GLU A 142 19.63 0.00 2.21
C GLU A 142 18.81 1.09 1.53
N VAL A 143 18.50 2.18 2.27
CA VAL A 143 17.73 3.32 1.75
C VAL A 143 18.57 4.05 0.70
N ALA A 144 19.85 4.27 0.99
CA ALA A 144 20.76 4.89 0.04
C ALA A 144 20.94 4.04 -1.23
N ARG A 145 21.01 2.72 -1.07
CA ARG A 145 21.08 1.76 -2.19
C ARG A 145 19.80 1.76 -3.02
N ALA A 146 18.62 1.76 -2.39
CA ALA A 146 17.34 1.85 -3.09
C ALA A 146 17.21 3.18 -3.88
N ILE A 147 17.63 4.29 -3.29
CA ILE A 147 17.71 5.60 -3.96
C ILE A 147 18.64 5.56 -5.17
N ALA A 148 19.81 4.92 -5.04
CA ALA A 148 20.76 4.78 -6.13
C ALA A 148 20.23 3.86 -7.25
N GLN A 149 19.60 2.74 -6.90
CA GLN A 149 18.97 1.79 -7.83
C GLN A 149 17.83 2.46 -8.62
N ALA A 150 17.05 3.32 -7.98
CA ALA A 150 16.00 4.10 -8.61
C ALA A 150 16.52 5.28 -9.46
N GLN A 151 17.84 5.44 -9.62
CA GLN A 151 18.48 6.50 -10.43
C GLN A 151 17.98 7.90 -10.08
N TYR A 152 18.41 8.47 -8.95
CA TYR A 152 17.96 9.79 -8.51
C TYR A 152 18.22 10.94 -9.51
N LEU A 153 17.39 11.98 -9.43
CA LEU A 153 17.61 13.25 -10.12
C LEU A 153 18.46 14.19 -9.25
N ASP A 154 19.58 14.68 -9.78
CA ASP A 154 20.41 15.65 -9.06
C ASP A 154 19.82 17.07 -9.16
N PHE A 155 19.50 17.65 -8.00
CA PHE A 155 18.97 19.00 -7.82
C PHE A 155 19.94 19.89 -7.01
N SER A 156 21.11 19.36 -6.65
CA SER A 156 21.98 19.92 -5.60
C SER A 156 22.55 21.31 -5.92
N ASP A 157 22.86 21.58 -7.19
CA ASP A 157 23.27 22.90 -7.68
C ASP A 157 22.08 23.81 -7.97
N LEU A 158 20.96 23.23 -8.45
CA LEU A 158 19.77 23.98 -8.85
C LEU A 158 19.05 24.64 -7.68
N ARG A 159 19.15 24.07 -6.47
CA ARG A 159 18.63 24.74 -5.27
C ARG A 159 19.30 26.10 -5.03
N LEU A 160 20.50 26.35 -5.55
CA LEU A 160 21.21 27.62 -5.37
C LEU A 160 20.75 28.69 -6.36
N LEU A 161 19.97 28.31 -7.38
CA LEU A 161 19.49 29.22 -8.41
C LEU A 161 18.14 29.86 -8.05
N GLU A 162 17.84 30.94 -8.76
CA GLU A 162 16.53 31.59 -8.72
C GLU A 162 15.45 30.68 -9.31
N GLU A 163 14.30 30.59 -8.63
CA GLU A 163 13.25 29.61 -8.97
C GLU A 163 12.53 29.92 -10.29
N SER A 164 12.61 31.17 -10.75
CA SER A 164 12.06 31.62 -12.03
C SER A 164 13.06 31.46 -13.19
N GLY A 165 14.31 31.09 -12.89
CA GLY A 165 15.38 30.93 -13.87
C GLY A 165 15.14 29.78 -14.85
N PRO A 166 15.71 29.85 -16.07
CA PRO A 166 15.48 28.85 -17.10
C PRO A 166 15.97 27.45 -16.70
N GLU A 167 17.08 27.34 -15.97
CA GLU A 167 17.65 26.07 -15.52
C GLU A 167 16.74 25.38 -14.48
N TYR A 168 16.19 26.15 -13.54
CA TYR A 168 15.26 25.63 -12.53
C TYR A 168 13.97 25.13 -13.18
N ARG A 169 13.41 25.91 -14.11
CA ARG A 169 12.22 25.52 -14.89
C ARG A 169 12.48 24.29 -15.76
N ALA A 170 13.64 24.20 -16.40
CA ALA A 170 14.02 23.04 -17.21
C ALA A 170 14.08 21.75 -16.36
N MET A 171 14.55 21.83 -15.11
CA MET A 171 14.55 20.68 -14.22
C MET A 171 13.16 20.27 -13.77
N ILE A 172 12.26 21.22 -13.47
CA ILE A 172 10.84 20.89 -13.21
C ILE A 172 10.25 20.14 -14.40
N SER A 173 10.48 20.64 -15.61
CA SER A 173 10.01 19.99 -16.84
C SER A 173 10.57 18.57 -16.97
N LYS A 174 11.85 18.35 -16.63
CA LYS A 174 12.51 17.03 -16.62
C LYS A 174 11.91 16.08 -15.57
N ILE A 175 11.53 16.57 -14.39
CA ILE A 175 10.83 15.77 -13.37
C ILE A 175 9.48 15.30 -13.93
N VAL A 176 8.73 16.22 -14.54
CA VAL A 176 7.42 15.91 -15.15
C VAL A 176 7.56 14.96 -16.34
N ASP A 177 8.58 15.11 -17.19
CA ASP A 177 8.87 14.15 -18.28
C ASP A 177 9.06 12.74 -17.74
N ARG A 178 9.74 12.61 -16.60
CA ARG A 178 9.98 11.32 -15.97
C ARG A 178 8.70 10.72 -15.41
N LEU A 179 7.88 11.52 -14.71
CA LEU A 179 6.55 11.11 -14.24
C LEU A 179 5.69 10.58 -15.39
N LEU A 180 5.59 11.35 -16.49
CA LEU A 180 4.82 10.97 -17.67
C LEU A 180 5.35 9.69 -18.34
N LYS A 181 6.67 9.53 -18.40
CA LYS A 181 7.29 8.32 -18.97
C LYS A 181 6.94 7.08 -18.16
N ILE A 182 6.99 7.19 -16.83
CA ILE A 182 6.66 6.07 -15.93
C ILE A 182 5.16 5.78 -16.00
N ALA A 183 4.30 6.80 -15.91
CA ALA A 183 2.85 6.62 -16.01
C ALA A 183 2.45 5.91 -17.31
N LYS A 184 3.02 6.32 -18.45
CA LYS A 184 2.81 5.63 -19.73
C LYS A 184 3.35 4.21 -19.74
N SER A 185 4.53 3.98 -19.16
CA SER A 185 5.12 2.64 -19.09
C SER A 185 4.29 1.70 -18.23
N VAL A 186 3.75 2.18 -17.11
CA VAL A 186 2.90 1.42 -16.20
C VAL A 186 1.56 1.10 -16.86
N ALA A 187 0.91 2.09 -17.49
CA ALA A 187 -0.31 1.88 -18.27
C ALA A 187 -0.14 0.93 -19.48
N SER A 188 1.09 0.76 -19.99
CA SER A 188 1.40 -0.13 -21.12
C SER A 188 1.87 -1.53 -20.73
N LYS A 189 2.22 -1.76 -19.46
CA LYS A 189 2.51 -3.10 -18.95
C LYS A 189 1.14 -3.79 -18.76
N PRO A 190 0.90 -5.01 -19.30
CA PRO A 190 -0.34 -5.71 -19.02
C PRO A 190 -0.48 -5.86 -17.51
N GLU A 191 -1.58 -5.38 -16.96
CA GLU A 191 -2.05 -5.77 -15.64
C GLU A 191 -2.01 -7.30 -15.57
N ILE A 192 -1.44 -7.86 -14.50
CA ILE A 192 -1.90 -9.18 -14.07
C ILE A 192 -3.33 -8.89 -13.58
N PRO A 193 -4.38 -9.33 -14.28
CA PRO A 193 -5.73 -8.86 -13.97
C PRO A 193 -6.07 -9.29 -12.54
N SER A 194 -6.61 -8.37 -11.74
CA SER A 194 -7.59 -8.82 -10.76
C SER A 194 -8.77 -9.35 -11.56
N ILE A 195 -9.11 -10.61 -11.36
CA ILE A 195 -10.29 -11.17 -12.00
C ILE A 195 -11.50 -10.53 -11.31
N ALA A 196 -12.13 -9.60 -12.02
CA ALA A 196 -13.48 -9.16 -11.75
C ALA A 196 -14.44 -10.35 -11.99
N ASP A 197 -15.51 -10.35 -11.20
CA ASP A 197 -16.64 -11.27 -11.19
C ASP A 197 -17.28 -11.41 -12.58
N ASP A 198 -16.91 -12.46 -13.32
CA ASP A 198 -17.72 -12.98 -14.43
C ASP A 198 -18.18 -14.39 -14.03
N GLY A 199 -19.49 -14.52 -13.83
CA GLY A 199 -20.15 -15.79 -13.62
C GLY A 199 -19.89 -16.78 -14.78
N PRO A 200 -20.14 -18.07 -14.56
CA PRO A 200 -19.76 -19.11 -15.51
C PRO A 200 -20.46 -18.90 -16.87
N PRO A 201 -19.75 -19.06 -18.00
CA PRO A 201 -20.38 -19.01 -19.31
C PRO A 201 -21.14 -20.31 -19.56
N ASP A 202 -22.39 -20.16 -20.03
CA ASP A 202 -23.25 -21.23 -20.51
C ASP A 202 -22.59 -21.99 -21.68
N GLU A 203 -22.64 -23.31 -21.59
CA GLU A 203 -22.35 -24.25 -22.66
C GLU A 203 -23.45 -24.15 -23.74
N ASP A 204 -23.07 -24.07 -25.02
CA ASP A 204 -23.64 -24.92 -26.10
C ASP A 204 -23.07 -24.60 -27.51
N ASP A 205 -22.79 -25.69 -28.21
CA ASP A 205 -22.92 -25.98 -29.65
C ASP A 205 -21.96 -25.41 -30.74
N ASP A 206 -21.09 -26.33 -31.19
CA ASP A 206 -21.20 -27.07 -32.47
C ASP A 206 -20.30 -26.70 -33.70
N GLN A 207 -19.85 -27.80 -34.34
CA GLN A 207 -19.34 -28.03 -35.72
C GLN A 207 -17.86 -27.76 -36.09
N GLY A 208 -17.05 -28.81 -35.96
CA GLY A 208 -16.69 -29.69 -37.08
C GLY A 208 -15.86 -29.16 -38.27
N GLY A 209 -14.68 -29.78 -38.52
CA GLY A 209 -13.96 -29.65 -39.78
C GLY A 209 -12.66 -30.46 -39.89
N VAL A 210 -12.75 -31.63 -40.52
CA VAL A 210 -11.70 -32.67 -40.73
C VAL A 210 -10.73 -32.34 -41.88
N SER A 211 -9.46 -32.79 -41.80
CA SER A 211 -8.59 -33.41 -42.86
C SER A 211 -7.10 -33.00 -42.70
N LYS A 212 -6.03 -33.78 -42.98
CA LYS A 212 -5.71 -35.19 -43.29
C LYS A 212 -4.16 -35.27 -43.43
N ASP A 213 -3.52 -36.19 -42.70
CA ASP A 213 -2.43 -37.15 -43.08
C ASP A 213 -1.10 -36.68 -43.76
N PRO A 214 -0.04 -37.52 -43.89
CA PRO A 214 1.02 -37.75 -42.87
C PRO A 214 2.45 -37.91 -43.50
N ASP A 215 3.36 -38.57 -42.77
CA ASP A 215 4.59 -39.25 -43.22
C ASP A 215 5.84 -38.36 -43.52
N ASP A 216 7.08 -38.71 -43.17
CA ASP A 216 7.69 -39.81 -42.41
C ASP A 216 9.20 -39.48 -42.35
N HIS A 217 9.92 -39.82 -41.26
CA HIS A 217 11.31 -40.35 -41.32
C HIS A 217 11.94 -40.56 -39.94
N VAL A 218 12.16 -41.85 -39.67
CA VAL A 218 12.82 -42.49 -38.53
C VAL A 218 14.34 -42.49 -38.67
N GLY A 219 15.07 -42.30 -37.56
CA GLY A 219 16.46 -42.76 -37.38
C GLY A 219 17.10 -42.33 -36.04
N PRO A 220 17.89 -43.19 -35.35
CA PRO A 220 17.94 -43.26 -33.88
C PRO A 220 19.07 -42.48 -33.19
N GLN A 221 18.87 -42.25 -31.88
CA GLN A 221 19.78 -41.61 -30.89
C GLN A 221 21.18 -42.23 -30.78
N PRO A 222 22.10 -41.50 -30.12
CA PRO A 222 22.73 -42.10 -28.94
C PRO A 222 22.77 -41.17 -27.71
N SER A 223 22.30 -41.73 -26.59
CA SER A 223 22.81 -41.64 -25.22
C SER A 223 23.20 -40.29 -24.60
N GLY A 224 22.44 -39.91 -23.57
CA GLY A 224 22.99 -39.68 -22.23
C GLY A 224 23.27 -38.23 -21.82
N GLN A 225 22.35 -37.64 -21.07
CA GLN A 225 22.69 -36.81 -19.91
C GLN A 225 21.47 -36.63 -19.01
N HIS A 226 21.65 -36.99 -17.74
CA HIS A 226 20.81 -36.54 -16.64
C HIS A 226 20.75 -35.01 -16.69
N ASN A 227 19.58 -34.44 -16.98
CA ASN A 227 19.28 -33.06 -16.62
C ASN A 227 18.74 -33.10 -15.20
N ASP A 228 19.65 -33.10 -14.22
CA ASP A 228 19.31 -32.47 -12.94
C ASP A 228 19.08 -30.98 -13.26
N PRO A 229 17.97 -30.37 -12.82
CA PRO A 229 17.83 -28.93 -12.97
C PRO A 229 18.93 -28.27 -12.13
N ASP A 230 19.83 -27.56 -12.82
CA ASP A 230 20.78 -26.63 -12.21
C ASP A 230 20.02 -25.78 -11.18
N PHE A 231 20.33 -26.01 -9.91
CA PHE A 231 20.03 -25.06 -8.86
C PHE A 231 20.95 -23.86 -9.12
N ASP A 232 20.43 -22.85 -9.82
CA ASP A 232 21.06 -21.53 -9.89
C ASP A 232 21.19 -20.98 -8.46
N LEU A 233 22.38 -21.12 -7.87
CA LEU A 233 22.77 -20.60 -6.55
C LEU A 233 23.24 -19.14 -6.62
N ASP A 234 22.74 -18.35 -7.58
CA ASP A 234 23.18 -16.97 -7.83
C ASP A 234 22.22 -15.90 -7.25
N ASP A 235 21.63 -16.18 -6.07
CA ASP A 235 20.99 -15.16 -5.20
C ASP A 235 21.38 -15.41 -3.72
N ASP A 236 22.69 -15.52 -3.48
CA ASP A 236 23.33 -15.97 -2.21
C ASP A 236 23.14 -15.01 -1.00
N ASP A 237 22.50 -13.85 -1.20
CA ASP A 237 22.24 -12.84 -0.17
C ASP A 237 20.76 -12.78 0.29
N ALA A 238 19.84 -13.45 -0.41
CA ALA A 238 18.42 -13.48 -0.02
C ALA A 238 18.18 -14.56 1.05
N PRO A 239 17.46 -14.25 2.16
CA PRO A 239 17.10 -15.25 3.16
C PRO A 239 16.37 -16.44 2.52
N GLY A 240 16.71 -17.66 2.95
CA GLY A 240 16.00 -18.87 2.53
C GLY A 240 14.66 -19.03 3.25
N LEU A 241 13.93 -20.10 2.90
CA LEU A 241 12.62 -20.40 3.47
C LEU A 241 12.66 -20.51 5.00
N LEU A 242 13.68 -21.18 5.53
CA LEU A 242 13.83 -21.42 6.97
C LEU A 242 14.13 -20.13 7.73
N GLU A 243 14.88 -19.21 7.12
CA GLU A 243 15.16 -17.89 7.67
C GLU A 243 13.88 -17.04 7.76
N TYR A 244 13.04 -17.03 6.72
CA TYR A 244 11.75 -16.32 6.76
C TYR A 244 10.77 -16.93 7.78
N ILE A 245 10.76 -18.26 7.93
CA ILE A 245 9.95 -18.94 8.94
C ILE A 245 10.44 -18.57 10.35
N ALA A 246 11.74 -18.64 10.62
CA ALA A 246 12.32 -18.29 11.91
C ALA A 246 12.10 -16.81 12.27
N GLU A 247 12.15 -15.91 11.28
CA GLU A 247 11.83 -14.49 11.47
C GLU A 247 10.34 -14.31 11.81
N THR A 248 9.46 -15.00 11.10
CA THR A 248 8.01 -14.99 11.37
C THR A 248 7.71 -15.49 12.79
N GLU A 249 8.31 -16.60 13.22
CA GLU A 249 8.17 -17.13 14.59
C GLU A 249 8.62 -16.14 15.66
N THR A 250 9.64 -15.33 15.36
CA THR A 250 10.13 -14.28 16.27
C THR A 250 9.17 -13.10 16.36
N LEU A 251 8.47 -12.75 15.27
CA LEU A 251 7.53 -11.63 15.22
C LEU A 251 6.18 -11.95 15.88
N MET A 252 5.73 -13.21 15.85
CA MET A 252 4.40 -13.63 16.31
C MET A 252 4.08 -13.29 17.78
N PRO A 253 4.97 -13.54 18.77
CA PRO A 253 4.66 -13.22 20.18
C PRO A 253 4.44 -11.73 20.42
N ALA A 254 5.30 -10.87 19.84
CA ALA A 254 5.19 -9.42 19.99
C ALA A 254 3.90 -8.88 19.31
N TRP A 255 3.50 -9.50 18.22
CA TRP A 255 2.25 -9.17 17.54
C TRP A 255 1.01 -9.57 18.34
N GLN A 256 0.98 -10.79 18.89
CA GLN A 256 -0.11 -11.23 19.78
C GLN A 256 -0.26 -10.30 20.99
N GLN A 257 0.85 -9.93 21.63
CA GLN A 257 0.85 -8.97 22.73
C GLN A 257 0.25 -7.61 22.31
N THR A 258 0.52 -7.17 21.09
CA THR A 258 0.02 -5.89 20.57
C THR A 258 -1.49 -5.94 20.32
N LEU A 259 -2.02 -7.07 19.84
CA LEU A 259 -3.46 -7.30 19.71
C LEU A 259 -4.20 -7.31 21.06
N GLU A 260 -3.62 -7.96 22.07
CA GLU A 260 -4.14 -7.94 23.43
C GLU A 260 -4.17 -6.52 24.00
N GLU A 261 -3.10 -5.76 23.77
CA GLU A 261 -3.00 -4.38 24.23
C GLU A 261 -4.01 -3.48 23.51
N LEU A 262 -4.20 -3.63 22.19
CA LEU A 262 -5.24 -2.92 21.43
C LEU A 262 -6.63 -3.14 22.02
N SER A 263 -6.96 -4.41 22.30
CA SER A 263 -8.25 -4.79 22.88
C SER A 263 -8.45 -4.14 24.26
N LYS A 264 -7.39 -4.15 25.09
CA LYS A 264 -7.39 -3.50 26.40
C LYS A 264 -7.58 -1.99 26.28
N ARG A 265 -6.89 -1.31 25.35
CA ARG A 265 -7.03 0.13 25.12
C ARG A 265 -8.43 0.51 24.63
N MET A 266 -9.04 -0.32 23.77
CA MET A 266 -10.44 -0.14 23.38
C MET A 266 -11.40 -0.23 24.58
N ASN A 267 -11.17 -1.20 25.48
CA ASN A 267 -11.97 -1.33 26.70
C ASN A 267 -11.79 -0.14 27.67
N GLU A 268 -10.58 0.40 27.79
CA GLU A 268 -10.31 1.61 28.58
C GLU A 268 -11.09 2.84 28.03
N ILE A 269 -11.09 3.03 26.70
CA ILE A 269 -11.87 4.09 26.04
C ILE A 269 -13.37 3.94 26.33
N THR A 270 -13.90 2.72 26.23
CA THR A 270 -15.30 2.42 26.54
C THR A 270 -15.63 2.73 27.99
N ALA A 271 -14.79 2.32 28.94
CA ALA A 271 -14.99 2.57 30.36
C ALA A 271 -15.03 4.08 30.69
N ILE A 272 -14.11 4.87 30.12
CA ILE A 272 -14.09 6.33 30.29
C ILE A 272 -15.37 6.96 29.72
N THR A 273 -15.83 6.46 28.57
CA THR A 273 -17.06 6.93 27.92
C THR A 273 -18.29 6.66 28.80
N ASP A 274 -18.40 5.45 29.34
CA ASP A 274 -19.50 5.05 30.22
C ASP A 274 -19.52 5.86 31.52
N GLU A 275 -18.35 6.11 32.12
CA GLU A 275 -18.21 6.95 33.32
C GLU A 275 -18.72 8.38 33.09
N HIS A 276 -18.43 8.97 31.92
CA HIS A 276 -18.76 10.36 31.63
C HIS A 276 -20.16 10.54 31.00
N SER A 277 -20.78 9.47 30.50
CA SER A 277 -22.10 9.48 29.83
C SER A 277 -23.22 10.09 30.70
N PRO A 278 -23.39 9.74 32.00
CA PRO A 278 -24.40 10.37 32.85
C PRO A 278 -24.19 11.88 33.02
N THR A 279 -22.93 12.30 33.24
CA THR A 279 -22.58 13.72 33.41
C THR A 279 -22.88 14.52 32.14
N MET A 280 -22.56 13.96 30.97
CA MET A 280 -22.90 14.56 29.66
C MET A 280 -24.41 14.71 29.46
N LYS A 281 -25.21 13.70 29.83
CA LYS A 281 -26.69 13.75 29.76
C LYS A 281 -27.27 14.82 30.70
N ILE A 282 -26.80 14.88 31.94
CA ILE A 282 -27.24 15.90 32.91
C ILE A 282 -26.86 17.31 32.43
N ALA A 283 -25.65 17.46 31.91
CA ALA A 283 -25.17 18.74 31.37
C ALA A 283 -26.01 19.20 30.17
N ALA A 284 -26.48 18.27 29.33
CA ALA A 284 -27.38 18.57 28.21
C ALA A 284 -28.69 19.24 28.65
N ALA A 285 -29.29 18.76 29.74
CA ALA A 285 -30.50 19.36 30.31
C ALA A 285 -30.27 20.75 30.92
N LYS A 286 -29.02 21.10 31.26
CA LYS A 286 -28.65 22.39 31.89
C LYS A 286 -28.21 23.46 30.88
N GLY A 287 -28.14 23.11 29.60
CA GLY A 287 -27.79 24.02 28.50
C GLY A 287 -26.31 24.02 28.08
N ALA A 288 -26.01 24.73 26.99
CA ALA A 288 -24.76 24.62 26.25
C ALA A 288 -23.48 24.88 27.08
N LYS A 289 -23.50 25.82 28.04
CA LYS A 289 -22.33 26.08 28.90
C LYS A 289 -21.95 24.87 29.76
N ALA A 290 -22.95 24.19 30.34
CA ALA A 290 -22.72 22.99 31.14
C ALA A 290 -22.21 21.83 30.26
N GLN A 291 -22.76 21.68 29.05
CA GLN A 291 -22.29 20.68 28.08
C GLN A 291 -20.84 20.90 27.67
N ILE A 292 -20.41 22.14 27.44
CA ILE A 292 -19.02 22.45 27.07
C ILE A 292 -18.05 22.04 28.19
N VAL A 293 -18.40 22.31 29.46
CA VAL A 293 -17.58 21.92 30.61
C VAL A 293 -17.51 20.40 30.76
N ALA A 294 -18.66 19.71 30.66
CA ALA A 294 -18.69 18.24 30.72
C ALA A 294 -17.88 17.60 29.57
N ALA A 295 -17.99 18.15 28.36
CA ALA A 295 -17.24 17.71 27.19
C ALA A 295 -15.72 17.93 27.35
N ALA A 296 -15.30 19.04 27.97
CA ALA A 296 -13.89 19.31 28.24
C ALA A 296 -13.31 18.32 29.28
N ASN A 297 -14.06 18.03 30.34
CA ASN A 297 -13.65 17.03 31.34
C ASN A 297 -13.55 15.63 30.74
N TYR A 298 -14.56 15.22 29.96
CA TYR A 298 -14.53 13.96 29.21
C TYR A 298 -13.32 13.89 28.27
N ALA A 299 -13.06 14.92 27.48
CA ALA A 299 -11.92 14.96 26.58
C ALA A 299 -10.57 14.85 27.31
N ASN A 300 -10.44 15.48 28.49
CA ASN A 300 -9.23 15.39 29.31
C ASN A 300 -9.02 13.97 29.86
N SER A 301 -10.09 13.32 30.33
CA SER A 301 -10.04 11.92 30.79
C SER A 301 -9.74 10.94 29.66
N LEU A 302 -10.25 11.22 28.46
CA LEU A 302 -10.08 10.36 27.28
C LEU A 302 -8.69 10.48 26.64
N MET A 303 -8.03 11.63 26.75
CA MET A 303 -6.77 11.92 26.03
C MET A 303 -5.66 10.86 26.23
N PRO A 304 -5.35 10.39 27.46
CA PRO A 304 -4.27 9.42 27.64
C PRO A 304 -4.59 8.08 27.00
N ALA A 305 -5.84 7.60 27.10
CA ALA A 305 -6.29 6.35 26.48
C ALA A 305 -6.30 6.47 24.95
N ALA A 306 -6.71 7.62 24.41
CA ALA A 306 -6.69 7.90 22.98
C ALA A 306 -5.27 7.90 22.40
N GLN A 307 -4.31 8.52 23.08
CA GLN A 307 -2.89 8.48 22.67
C GLN A 307 -2.34 7.06 22.73
N ALA A 308 -2.57 6.34 23.83
CA ALA A 308 -2.10 4.96 23.96
C ALA A 308 -2.70 4.03 22.88
N PHE A 309 -3.97 4.24 22.53
CA PHE A 309 -4.62 3.49 21.45
C PHE A 309 -4.01 3.80 20.08
N GLU A 310 -3.77 5.07 19.76
CA GLU A 310 -3.08 5.50 18.53
C GLU A 310 -1.66 4.90 18.44
N ASP A 311 -0.88 4.98 19.52
CA ASP A 311 0.47 4.43 19.58
C ASP A 311 0.48 2.90 19.38
N THR A 312 -0.48 2.20 19.97
CA THR A 312 -0.61 0.74 19.84
C THR A 312 -1.07 0.35 18.44
N GLY A 313 -2.00 1.10 17.83
CA GLY A 313 -2.42 0.91 16.43
C GLY A 313 -1.26 1.09 15.45
N ASN A 314 -0.45 2.12 15.65
CA ASN A 314 0.76 2.35 14.88
C ASN A 314 1.77 1.20 15.01
N LEU A 315 1.96 0.66 16.23
CA LEU A 315 2.82 -0.50 16.45
C LEU A 315 2.31 -1.73 15.70
N TYR A 316 1.01 -2.02 15.82
CA TYR A 316 0.36 -3.13 15.13
C TYR A 316 0.57 -3.06 13.62
N ALA A 317 0.33 -1.90 13.02
CA ALA A 317 0.46 -1.73 11.57
C ALA A 317 1.91 -1.90 11.09
N ASN A 318 2.89 -1.49 11.91
CA ASN A 318 4.30 -1.72 11.62
C ASN A 318 4.68 -3.21 11.69
N GLN A 319 4.13 -3.93 12.67
CA GLN A 319 4.33 -5.38 12.79
C GLN A 319 3.67 -6.12 11.62
N ALA A 320 2.47 -5.72 11.20
CA ALA A 320 1.80 -6.32 10.04
C ALA A 320 2.63 -6.15 8.75
N VAL A 321 3.25 -4.99 8.55
CA VAL A 321 4.19 -4.75 7.45
C VAL A 321 5.43 -5.65 7.56
N GLY A 322 6.01 -5.78 8.75
CA GLY A 322 7.17 -6.67 8.97
C GLY A 322 6.83 -8.15 8.71
N MET A 323 5.64 -8.59 9.11
CA MET A 323 5.13 -9.91 8.76
C MET A 323 4.92 -10.05 7.25
N ASN A 324 4.44 -9.00 6.56
CA ASN A 324 4.27 -9.04 5.11
C ASN A 324 5.59 -9.30 4.37
N THR A 325 6.70 -8.74 4.87
CA THR A 325 8.02 -8.96 4.26
C THR A 325 8.54 -10.39 4.43
N THR A 326 8.04 -11.16 5.40
CA THR A 326 8.42 -12.57 5.61
C THR A 326 7.43 -13.54 4.99
N ILE A 327 6.12 -13.24 5.03
CA ILE A 327 5.07 -14.11 4.52
C ILE A 327 5.06 -14.16 2.99
N LEU A 328 5.24 -13.04 2.29
CA LEU A 328 5.17 -13.03 0.82
C LEU A 328 6.24 -13.90 0.14
N PRO A 329 7.52 -13.86 0.55
CA PRO A 329 8.54 -14.78 0.03
C PRO A 329 8.20 -16.25 0.29
N ILE A 330 7.66 -16.59 1.48
CA ILE A 330 7.21 -17.94 1.81
C ILE A 330 6.13 -18.38 0.83
N LEU A 331 5.08 -17.57 0.63
CA LEU A 331 3.98 -17.90 -0.28
C LEU A 331 4.44 -18.01 -1.74
N ALA A 332 5.35 -17.15 -2.19
CA ALA A 332 5.92 -17.22 -3.53
C ALA A 332 6.66 -18.55 -3.74
N GLN A 333 7.50 -18.96 -2.79
CA GLN A 333 8.20 -20.25 -2.88
C GLN A 333 7.24 -21.44 -2.84
N LEU A 334 6.19 -21.40 -2.01
CA LEU A 334 5.18 -22.46 -1.93
C LEU A 334 4.35 -22.59 -3.21
N SER A 335 4.15 -21.50 -3.95
CA SER A 335 3.43 -21.51 -5.24
C SER A 335 4.14 -22.31 -6.33
N HIS A 336 5.45 -22.50 -6.21
CA HIS A 336 6.26 -23.28 -7.16
C HIS A 336 6.44 -24.75 -6.76
N GLN A 337 5.96 -25.17 -5.58
CA GLN A 337 6.04 -26.56 -5.13
C GLN A 337 4.82 -27.35 -5.63
N SER A 338 4.95 -28.67 -5.76
CA SER A 338 3.78 -29.54 -5.97
C SER A 338 3.00 -29.73 -4.67
N TYR A 339 1.74 -30.13 -4.77
CA TYR A 339 0.85 -30.41 -3.65
C TYR A 339 1.47 -31.42 -2.69
N GLU A 340 2.01 -32.53 -3.22
CA GLU A 340 2.65 -33.59 -2.43
C GLU A 340 3.84 -33.05 -1.61
N LYS A 341 4.66 -32.19 -2.23
CA LYS A 341 5.82 -31.58 -1.57
C LYS A 341 5.39 -30.55 -0.52
N ARG A 342 4.30 -29.82 -0.75
CA ARG A 342 3.69 -28.93 0.26
C ARG A 342 3.09 -29.72 1.42
N GLU A 343 2.47 -30.86 1.14
CA GLU A 343 1.87 -31.73 2.16
C GLU A 343 2.94 -32.39 3.04
N GLU A 344 4.01 -32.94 2.43
CA GLU A 344 5.16 -33.52 3.14
C GLU A 344 5.81 -32.49 4.09
N ASN A 345 5.93 -31.24 3.65
CA ASN A 345 6.53 -30.15 4.42
C ASN A 345 5.57 -29.45 5.39
N SER A 346 4.34 -29.95 5.57
CA SER A 346 3.30 -29.31 6.40
C SER A 346 2.97 -27.86 5.99
N ALA A 347 3.27 -27.45 4.76
CA ALA A 347 3.04 -26.10 4.26
C ALA A 347 1.55 -25.76 4.18
N ASN A 348 0.71 -26.76 3.90
CA ASN A 348 -0.75 -26.61 3.94
C ASN A 348 -1.26 -26.24 5.34
N THR A 349 -0.66 -26.78 6.41
CA THR A 349 -0.99 -26.42 7.79
C THR A 349 -0.64 -24.97 8.08
N PHE A 350 0.56 -24.52 7.67
CA PHE A 350 0.98 -23.13 7.79
C PHE A 350 0.02 -22.18 7.04
N MET A 351 -0.27 -22.46 5.77
CA MET A 351 -1.19 -21.66 4.96
C MET A 351 -2.59 -21.59 5.58
N ASN A 352 -3.10 -22.71 6.10
CA ASN A 352 -4.38 -22.72 6.82
C ASN A 352 -4.36 -21.84 8.09
N SER A 353 -3.25 -21.83 8.85
CA SER A 353 -3.10 -20.94 10.00
C SER A 353 -3.10 -19.47 9.60
N VAL A 354 -2.44 -19.11 8.49
CA VAL A 354 -2.46 -17.73 7.96
C VAL A 354 -3.87 -17.32 7.54
N VAL A 355 -4.61 -18.20 6.87
CA VAL A 355 -6.01 -17.98 6.50
C VAL A 355 -6.90 -17.79 7.74
N GLU A 356 -6.69 -18.59 8.79
CA GLU A 356 -7.44 -18.45 10.04
C GLU A 356 -7.18 -17.09 10.72
N ILE A 357 -5.92 -16.63 10.72
CA ILE A 357 -5.56 -15.30 11.21
C ILE A 357 -6.29 -14.22 10.41
N ALA A 358 -6.26 -14.28 9.08
CA ALA A 358 -6.95 -13.32 8.22
C ALA A 358 -8.46 -13.26 8.53
N ARG A 359 -9.12 -14.42 8.64
CA ARG A 359 -10.56 -14.48 8.94
C ARG A 359 -10.91 -13.94 10.32
N ASN A 360 -10.10 -14.26 11.33
CA ASN A 360 -10.30 -13.75 12.68
C ASN A 360 -10.10 -12.24 12.75
N GLY A 361 -9.08 -11.72 12.07
CA GLY A 361 -8.84 -10.28 11.96
C GLY A 361 -9.98 -9.54 11.25
N ARG A 362 -10.55 -10.11 10.17
CA ARG A 362 -11.70 -9.53 9.45
C ARG A 362 -12.92 -9.37 10.34
N ARG A 363 -13.19 -10.35 11.22
CA ARG A 363 -14.27 -10.25 12.21
C ARG A 363 -14.04 -9.09 13.18
N SER A 364 -12.81 -8.90 13.62
CA SER A 364 -12.43 -7.77 14.48
C SER A 364 -12.47 -6.43 13.74
N ALA A 365 -12.13 -6.39 12.45
CA ALA A 365 -12.17 -5.18 11.62
C ALA A 365 -13.58 -4.60 11.52
N VAL A 366 -14.60 -5.43 11.33
CA VAL A 366 -16.01 -5.01 11.35
C VAL A 366 -16.36 -4.30 12.67
N SER A 367 -15.91 -4.85 13.80
CA SER A 367 -16.16 -4.26 15.13
C SER A 367 -15.47 -2.90 15.28
N VAL A 368 -14.26 -2.75 14.74
CA VAL A 368 -13.48 -1.51 14.73
C VAL A 368 -14.13 -0.45 13.84
N GLU A 369 -14.64 -0.82 12.66
CA GLU A 369 -15.38 0.09 11.77
C GLU A 369 -16.66 0.62 12.42
N ASP A 370 -17.44 -0.26 13.04
CA ASP A 370 -18.68 0.14 13.71
C ASP A 370 -18.40 1.07 14.89
N PHE A 371 -17.30 0.83 15.60
CA PHE A 371 -16.80 1.74 16.63
C PHE A 371 -16.41 3.11 16.03
N GLN A 372 -15.66 3.15 14.92
CA GLN A 372 -15.31 4.42 14.24
C GLN A 372 -16.56 5.20 13.79
N LYS A 373 -17.56 4.53 13.20
CA LYS A 373 -18.83 5.15 12.79
C LYS A 373 -19.53 5.81 13.98
N THR A 374 -19.58 5.10 15.11
CA THR A 374 -20.17 5.60 16.36
C THR A 374 -19.42 6.84 16.87
N VAL A 375 -18.09 6.80 16.86
CA VAL A 375 -17.23 7.90 17.30
C VAL A 375 -17.38 9.16 16.44
N ARG A 376 -17.43 9.02 15.11
CA ARG A 376 -17.57 10.16 14.18
C ARG A 376 -18.84 10.97 14.44
N ASN A 377 -19.95 10.31 14.76
CA ASN A 377 -21.24 10.95 15.04
C ASN A 377 -21.23 11.87 16.29
N VAL A 378 -20.30 11.65 17.22
CA VAL A 378 -20.19 12.42 18.48
C VAL A 378 -19.23 13.62 18.35
N SER A 379 -18.42 13.67 17.29
CA SER A 379 -17.36 14.69 17.08
C SER A 379 -17.88 16.13 16.85
N SER A 380 -19.13 16.27 16.42
CA SER A 380 -19.78 17.56 16.15
C SER A 380 -20.18 18.31 17.43
N MET A 381 -20.24 17.63 18.57
CA MET A 381 -20.81 18.17 19.82
C MET A 381 -19.92 19.21 20.50
N SER A 382 -18.59 19.09 20.43
CA SER A 382 -17.66 20.03 21.07
C SER A 382 -16.28 20.02 20.43
N ARG A 383 -15.65 21.20 20.35
CA ARG A 383 -14.26 21.32 19.85
C ARG A 383 -13.26 20.55 20.72
N ALA A 384 -13.49 20.47 22.03
CA ALA A 384 -12.57 19.83 22.98
C ALA A 384 -12.39 18.33 22.72
N ILE A 385 -13.46 17.66 22.26
CA ILE A 385 -13.51 16.21 22.03
C ILE A 385 -12.82 15.82 20.71
N ARG A 386 -12.67 16.75 19.76
CA ARG A 386 -12.16 16.44 18.41
C ARG A 386 -10.75 15.84 18.42
N LYS A 387 -9.85 16.35 19.27
CA LYS A 387 -8.47 15.87 19.32
C LYS A 387 -8.40 14.39 19.76
N PRO A 388 -8.94 13.98 20.92
CA PRO A 388 -8.87 12.58 21.32
C PRO A 388 -9.64 11.66 20.35
N LEU A 389 -10.77 12.11 19.78
CA LEU A 389 -11.47 11.28 18.78
C LEU A 389 -10.67 11.08 17.50
N LYS A 390 -9.92 12.08 17.03
CA LYS A 390 -9.04 11.92 15.86
C LYS A 390 -7.97 10.85 16.09
N MET A 391 -7.40 10.80 17.30
CA MET A 391 -6.37 9.82 17.68
C MET A 391 -6.96 8.41 17.75
N ILE A 392 -8.16 8.28 18.31
CA ILE A 392 -8.91 7.02 18.31
C ILE A 392 -9.19 6.56 16.88
N ILE A 393 -9.68 7.45 16.00
CA ILE A 393 -9.96 7.12 14.61
C ILE A 393 -8.68 6.65 13.90
N ARG A 394 -7.55 7.33 14.08
CA ARG A 394 -6.24 6.94 13.51
C ARG A 394 -5.78 5.57 14.00
N GLY A 395 -5.78 5.33 15.32
CA GLY A 395 -5.43 4.02 15.87
C GLY A 395 -6.32 2.89 15.34
N SER A 396 -7.62 3.16 15.14
CA SER A 396 -8.55 2.22 14.52
C SER A 396 -8.24 2.01 13.04
N GLN A 397 -7.86 3.06 12.31
CA GLN A 397 -7.50 2.95 10.90
C GLN A 397 -6.27 2.07 10.71
N SER A 398 -5.23 2.27 11.52
CA SER A 398 -4.03 1.43 11.51
C SER A 398 -4.32 -0.07 11.73
N PHE A 399 -5.40 -0.41 12.45
CA PHE A 399 -5.86 -1.79 12.58
C PHE A 399 -6.47 -2.35 11.30
N LEU A 400 -7.41 -1.60 10.68
CA LEU A 400 -8.08 -1.97 9.42
C LEU A 400 -7.06 -2.17 8.30
N ASP A 401 -6.10 -1.27 8.25
CA ASP A 401 -4.99 -1.29 7.33
C ASP A 401 -4.08 -2.51 7.44
N GLY A 402 -3.81 -2.98 8.66
CA GLY A 402 -3.08 -4.23 8.86
C GLY A 402 -3.89 -5.45 8.41
N GLN A 403 -5.23 -5.38 8.52
CA GLN A 403 -6.12 -6.45 8.07
C GLN A 403 -6.10 -6.64 6.54
N GLN A 404 -5.93 -5.57 5.78
CA GLN A 404 -5.84 -5.62 4.31
C GLN A 404 -4.68 -6.51 3.84
N LEU A 405 -3.54 -6.47 4.53
CA LEU A 405 -2.39 -7.34 4.25
C LEU A 405 -2.75 -8.82 4.43
N TYR A 406 -3.53 -9.14 5.45
CA TYR A 406 -3.97 -10.52 5.71
C TYR A 406 -4.97 -11.01 4.67
N ASP A 407 -5.83 -10.12 4.18
CA ASP A 407 -6.77 -10.42 3.11
C ASP A 407 -6.02 -10.73 1.79
N ASP A 408 -4.91 -10.03 1.49
CA ASP A 408 -4.05 -10.36 0.34
C ASP A 408 -3.36 -11.72 0.51
N TRP A 409 -2.89 -12.05 1.72
CA TRP A 409 -2.30 -13.37 1.98
C TRP A 409 -3.31 -14.50 1.82
N GLU A 410 -4.53 -14.36 2.35
CA GLU A 410 -5.60 -15.34 2.16
C GLU A 410 -5.89 -15.54 0.67
N ARG A 411 -5.98 -14.47 -0.11
CA ARG A 411 -6.22 -14.54 -1.57
C ARG A 411 -5.11 -15.31 -2.30
N ARG A 412 -3.85 -15.04 -1.99
CA ARG A 412 -2.69 -15.75 -2.57
C ARG A 412 -2.69 -17.23 -2.20
N ILE A 413 -2.97 -17.54 -0.95
CA ILE A 413 -3.09 -18.92 -0.46
C ILE A 413 -4.21 -19.66 -1.19
N GLN A 414 -5.38 -19.03 -1.33
CA GLN A 414 -6.49 -19.62 -2.08
C GLN A 414 -6.10 -19.92 -3.53
N LYS A 415 -5.36 -19.01 -4.18
CA LYS A 415 -4.84 -19.26 -5.54
C LYS A 415 -3.88 -20.46 -5.58
N ILE A 416 -2.92 -20.54 -4.65
CA ILE A 416 -1.99 -21.68 -4.55
C ILE A 416 -2.76 -23.01 -4.39
N MET A 417 -3.84 -23.00 -3.61
CA MET A 417 -4.68 -24.20 -3.39
C MET A 417 -5.57 -24.54 -4.60
N GLN A 418 -5.92 -23.55 -5.43
CA GLN A 418 -6.73 -23.74 -6.64
C GLN A 418 -5.89 -24.22 -7.83
N ASP A 419 -4.68 -23.66 -8.00
CA ASP A 419 -3.78 -23.99 -9.12
C ASP A 419 -3.27 -25.44 -9.04
N ASP A 420 -3.28 -26.06 -7.85
CA ASP A 420 -2.83 -27.43 -7.64
C ASP A 420 -3.61 -28.11 -6.50
N PRO A 421 -4.85 -28.58 -6.79
CA PRO A 421 -5.76 -29.16 -5.82
C PRO A 421 -5.36 -30.59 -5.41
N PRO A 422 -5.86 -31.11 -4.28
CA PRO A 422 -5.48 -32.44 -3.73
C PRO A 422 -5.64 -33.63 -4.69
N ASN A 423 -6.47 -33.50 -5.73
CA ASN A 423 -6.82 -34.57 -6.68
C ASN A 423 -6.34 -34.31 -8.12
N SER A 424 -5.44 -33.36 -8.36
CA SER A 424 -4.95 -33.01 -9.71
C SER A 424 -4.33 -34.19 -10.49
N PHE A 425 -3.88 -35.23 -9.79
CA PHE A 425 -3.25 -36.43 -10.37
C PHE A 425 -4.21 -37.44 -11.03
N GLU A 426 -5.49 -37.52 -10.62
CA GLU A 426 -6.44 -38.48 -11.25
C GLU A 426 -6.86 -38.04 -12.67
N ALA A 427 -6.79 -36.74 -12.96
CA ALA A 427 -7.11 -36.19 -14.27
C ALA A 427 -5.97 -36.40 -15.28
N GLU A 428 -4.70 -36.29 -14.88
CA GLU A 428 -3.57 -36.48 -15.80
C GLU A 428 -3.22 -37.97 -16.04
N GLN A 429 -3.50 -38.87 -15.10
CA GLN A 429 -3.29 -40.31 -15.32
C GLN A 429 -4.40 -40.98 -16.16
N SER A 430 -5.60 -40.41 -16.20
CA SER A 430 -6.68 -40.94 -17.03
C SER A 430 -6.50 -40.63 -18.52
N ASP A 431 -5.77 -39.56 -18.88
CA ASP A 431 -5.47 -39.20 -20.27
C ASP A 431 -4.30 -40.02 -20.87
N PHE A 432 -3.41 -40.56 -20.02
CA PHE A 432 -2.30 -41.42 -20.46
C PHE A 432 -2.68 -42.91 -20.64
N THR A 433 -3.91 -43.30 -20.33
CA THR A 433 -4.38 -44.70 -20.42
C THR A 433 -5.27 -44.97 -21.65
N LEU A 434 -5.46 -43.98 -22.53
CA LEU A 434 -6.19 -44.12 -23.79
C LEU A 434 -5.36 -43.67 -25.00
N GLN A 435 -4.22 -44.32 -25.24
CA GLN A 435 -3.60 -44.44 -26.57
C GLN A 435 -3.07 -45.84 -26.83
#